data_AF-A0A2V8Q9S3-F1
#
_entry.id   AF-A0A2V8Q9S3-F1
#
_cell.length_a   1.000
_cell.length_b   1.000
_cell.length_c   1.000
_cell.angle_alpha   90.00
_cell.angle_beta   90.00
_cell.angle_gamma   90.00
#
_symmetry.space_group_name_H-M   'P 1'
#
loop_
_entity.id
_entity.type
_entity.pdbx_description
1 polymer ?
#
loop_
_entity_poly.entity_id
_entity_poly.type
_entity_poly.pdbx_seq_one_letter_code
_entity_poly.pdbx_strand_id
1 'polypeptide(L)' 'MLIGLDGIPLTFPKTGVGHYTAQLARALATIAPQHEFRLLYPSSFAANSFRSDNSAPLNVTSMRIPVGPV' A
#
# COMPACT_ATOMS: atom_id res chain seq x y z
N MET A 1 -7.27 -13.63 -6.38
CA MET A 1 -8.25 -12.53 -6.16
C MET A 1 -7.48 -11.23 -6.06
N LEU A 2 -8.05 -10.13 -6.58
CA LEU A 2 -7.48 -8.79 -6.44
C LEU A 2 -8.07 -8.11 -5.20
N ILE A 3 -7.23 -7.67 -4.28
CA ILE A 3 -7.60 -7.09 -2.99
C ILE A 3 -7.06 -5.65 -2.90
N GLY A 4 -7.96 -4.69 -2.71
CA GLY A 4 -7.61 -3.31 -2.44
C GLY A 4 -7.41 -3.06 -0.94
N LEU A 5 -6.34 -2.38 -0.58
CA LEU A 5 -6.05 -1.90 0.77
C LEU A 5 -6.03 -0.38 0.76
N ASP A 6 -6.63 0.25 1.77
CA ASP A 6 -6.57 1.70 1.92
C ASP A 6 -5.15 2.14 2.29
N GLY A 7 -4.50 2.80 1.33
CA GLY A 7 -3.17 3.36 1.44
C GLY A 7 -3.16 4.83 1.89
N ILE A 8 -4.31 5.46 2.18
CA ILE A 8 -4.37 6.83 2.72
C ILE A 8 -3.38 7.04 3.89
N PRO A 9 -3.23 6.11 4.86
CA PRO A 9 -2.28 6.28 5.95
C PRO A 9 -0.81 6.38 5.53
N LEU A 10 -0.45 5.91 4.33
CA LEU A 10 0.91 6.02 3.77
C LEU A 10 1.22 7.41 3.21
N THR A 11 0.20 8.25 3.03
CA THR A 11 0.33 9.56 2.36
C THR A 11 0.69 10.70 3.29
N PHE A 12 0.69 10.46 4.61
CA PHE A 12 1.02 11.46 5.62
C PHE A 12 2.30 11.08 6.36
N PRO A 13 3.38 11.87 6.26
CA PRO A 13 4.52 11.70 7.15
C PRO A 13 4.11 12.23 8.53
N LYS A 14 3.89 11.35 9.53
CA LYS A 14 4.05 11.62 11.00
C LYS A 14 3.33 10.67 11.97
N THR A 15 2.71 9.58 11.55
CA THR A 15 2.08 8.65 12.51
C THR A 15 2.52 7.23 12.16
N GLY A 16 2.97 6.44 13.15
CA GLY A 16 3.40 5.05 12.92
C GLY A 16 2.37 4.18 12.16
N VAL A 17 1.13 4.64 12.07
CA VAL A 17 0.05 4.10 11.22
C VAL A 17 0.49 3.80 9.80
N GLY A 18 1.20 4.71 9.12
CA GLY A 18 1.69 4.44 7.75
C GLY A 18 2.64 3.23 7.72
N HIS A 19 3.52 3.11 8.73
CA HIS A 19 4.41 1.96 8.85
C HIS A 19 3.62 0.65 9.09
N TYR A 20 2.61 0.66 9.96
CA TYR A 20 1.77 -0.52 10.21
C TYR A 20 0.96 -0.93 8.98
N THR A 21 0.39 0.02 8.22
CA THR A 21 -0.28 -0.27 6.95
C THR A 21 0.68 -0.93 5.96
N ALA A 22 1.93 -0.45 5.91
CA ALA A 22 2.93 -1.04 5.03
C ALA A 22 3.27 -2.49 5.43
N GLN A 23 3.50 -2.73 6.72
CA GLN A 23 3.81 -4.06 7.25
C GLN A 23 2.65 -5.04 7.11
N LEU A 24 1.42 -4.58 7.34
CA LEU A 24 0.21 -5.38 7.16
C LEU A 24 0.08 -5.85 5.71
N ALA A 25 0.23 -4.92 4.74
CA ALA A 25 0.14 -5.26 3.33
C ALA A 25 1.20 -6.30 2.92
N ARG A 26 2.43 -6.19 3.45
CA ARG A 26 3.49 -7.17 3.23
C ARG A 26 3.14 -8.53 3.85
N ALA A 27 2.72 -8.55 5.11
CA ALA A 27 2.37 -9.80 5.79
C ALA A 27 1.23 -10.55 5.07
N LEU A 28 0.19 -9.83 4.64
CA LEU A 28 -0.90 -10.40 3.86
C LEU A 28 -0.42 -10.98 2.52
N ALA A 29 0.44 -10.25 1.81
CA ALA A 29 1.00 -10.69 0.54
C ALA A 29 1.90 -11.94 0.69
N THR A 30 2.64 -12.05 1.81
CA THR A 30 3.42 -13.24 2.16
C THR A 30 2.54 -14.44 2.51
N ILE A 31 1.48 -14.25 3.29
CA ILE A 31 0.60 -15.34 3.76
C ILE A 31 -0.29 -15.88 2.64
N ALA A 32 -0.67 -15.02 1.69
CA ALA A 32 -1.56 -15.37 0.58
C ALA A 32 -0.92 -15.03 -0.79
N PRO A 33 0.12 -15.77 -1.23
CA PRO A 33 0.83 -15.50 -2.48
C PRO A 33 -0.06 -15.64 -3.73
N GLN A 34 -1.16 -16.38 -3.64
CA GLN A 34 -2.16 -16.54 -4.70
C GLN A 34 -3.10 -15.33 -4.87
N HIS A 35 -2.95 -14.29 -4.05
CA HIS A 35 -3.75 -13.06 -4.11
C HIS A 35 -2.87 -11.89 -4.50
N GLU A 36 -3.45 -10.96 -5.26
CA GLU A 36 -2.82 -9.69 -5.61
C GLU A 36 -3.32 -8.61 -4.66
N PHE A 37 -2.40 -7.85 -4.09
CA PHE A 37 -2.71 -6.76 -3.17
C PHE A 37 -2.36 -5.41 -3.81
N ARG A 38 -3.26 -4.44 -3.71
CA ARG A 38 -3.04 -3.07 -4.17
C ARG A 38 -3.30 -2.08 -3.05
N LEU A 39 -2.28 -1.31 -2.70
CA LEU A 39 -2.43 -0.13 -1.85
C LEU A 39 -2.97 1.02 -2.69
N LEU A 40 -4.18 1.45 -2.38
CA LEU A 40 -4.92 2.48 -3.11
C LEU A 40 -4.90 3.78 -2.31
N TYR A 41 -4.52 4.90 -2.93
CA TYR A 41 -4.49 6.19 -2.23
C TYR A 41 -4.77 7.35 -3.19
N PRO A 42 -5.43 8.41 -2.70
CA PRO A 42 -5.77 9.57 -3.54
C PRO A 42 -4.66 10.61 -3.70
N SER A 43 -3.64 10.54 -2.86
CA SER A 43 -2.60 11.58 -2.78
C SER A 43 -1.58 11.49 -3.92
N SER A 44 -1.08 12.65 -4.35
CA SER A 44 0.14 12.76 -5.17
C SER A 44 1.41 12.54 -4.35
N PHE A 45 1.32 12.58 -3.01
CA PHE A 45 2.40 12.17 -2.13
C PHE A 45 2.57 10.66 -2.28
N ALA A 46 3.59 10.27 -3.05
CA ALA A 46 3.94 8.87 -3.22
C ALA A 46 4.25 8.26 -1.86
N ALA A 47 3.69 7.08 -1.61
CA ALA A 47 4.05 6.23 -0.48
C ALA A 47 5.50 5.71 -0.63
N ASN A 48 6.48 6.63 -0.59
CA ASN A 48 7.90 6.35 -0.78
C ASN A 48 8.43 5.36 0.27
N SER A 49 7.72 5.19 1.38
CA SER A 49 8.01 4.21 2.44
C SER A 49 7.83 2.75 2.00
N PHE A 50 7.01 2.45 0.98
CA PHE A 50 6.73 1.06 0.60
C PHE A 50 7.88 0.43 -0.23
N ARG A 51 8.58 1.25 -1.01
CA ARG A 51 9.67 0.82 -1.90
C ARG A 51 11.02 0.62 -1.21
N SER A 52 11.18 1.06 0.04
CA SER A 52 12.50 1.15 0.67
C SER A 52 13.07 -0.17 1.20
N ASP A 53 12.31 -1.28 1.15
CA ASP A 53 12.85 -2.60 1.49
C ASP A 53 12.80 -3.52 0.27
N ASN A 54 13.98 -3.99 -0.15
CA ASN A 54 14.19 -4.98 -1.22
C ASN A 54 13.52 -6.36 -0.99
N SER A 55 12.68 -6.49 0.05
CA SER A 55 12.01 -7.72 0.47
C SER A 55 10.48 -7.68 0.31
N ALA A 56 9.93 -6.67 -0.38
CA ALA A 56 8.49 -6.62 -0.61
C ALA A 56 8.05 -7.83 -1.48
N PRO A 57 6.99 -8.56 -1.08
CA PRO A 57 6.44 -9.64 -1.88
C PRO A 57 6.03 -9.16 -3.29
N LEU A 58 6.28 -9.98 -4.32
CA LEU A 58 6.03 -9.61 -5.73
C LEU A 58 4.54 -9.34 -6.02
N ASN A 59 3.64 -9.82 -5.18
CA ASN A 59 2.19 -9.71 -5.31
C ASN A 59 1.58 -8.51 -4.54
N VAL A 60 2.38 -7.54 -4.09
CA VAL A 60 1.88 -6.27 -3.54
C VAL A 60 2.38 -5.07 -4.34
N THR A 61 1.45 -4.21 -4.76
CA THR A 61 1.75 -3.00 -5.54
C THR A 61 1.03 -1.79 -4.96
N SER A 62 1.48 -0.59 -5.34
CA SER A 62 0.89 0.68 -4.91
C SER A 62 0.33 1.42 -6.11
N MET A 63 -0.92 1.89 -6.04
CA MET A 63 -1.62 2.57 -7.12
C MET A 63 -2.30 3.84 -6.59
N ARG A 64 -1.98 4.98 -7.21
CA ARG A 64 -2.71 6.23 -6.95
C ARG A 64 -4.05 6.19 -7.68
N ILE A 65 -5.13 6.49 -6.96
CA ILE A 65 -6.48 6.58 -7.51
C ILE A 65 -6.95 8.04 -7.37
N PRO A 66 -7.03 8.83 -8.46
CA PRO A 66 -7.53 10.19 -8.38
C PRO A 66 -8.98 10.18 -7.89
N VAL A 67 -9.26 10.96 -6.85
CA VAL A 67 -10.62 11.22 -6.35
C VAL A 67 -10.86 12.73 -6.40
N GLY A 68 -12.01 13.12 -6.95
CA GLY A 68 -12.44 14.50 -7.21
C GLY A 68 -13.89 14.46 -7.71
N PRO A 69 -14.58 15.61 -7.85
CA PRO A 69 -15.92 15.62 -8.42
C PRO A 69 -15.87 14.96 -9.81
N VAL A 70 -16.77 13.99 -10.02
CA VAL A 70 -16.98 13.30 -11.29
C VAL A 70 -17.60 14.27 -12.29
#